data_AF-A0AA36C8Z1-F1
#
_entry.id   AF-A0AA36C8Z1-F1
#
_cell.length_a   1.000
_cell.length_b   1.000
_cell.length_c   1.000
_cell.angle_alpha   90.00
_cell.angle_beta   90.00
_cell.angle_gamma   90.00
#
_symmetry.space_group_name_H-M   'P 1'
#
loop_
_entity.id
_entity.type
_entity.pdbx_description
1 polymer ?
#
loop_
_entity_poly.entity_id
_entity_poly.type
_entity_poly.pdbx_seq_one_letter_code
_entity_poly.pdbx_strand_id
1 'polypeptide(L)'
;MKKVIDHMTGAGKPEAEINEFKKKIQAWVVGLLAKDKFKTLSFYVGERQAEGNGEGQVCIVEYRDVDGEEVPTLLLVKQALEEEKC
;
A
#
# COMPACT_ATOMS: atom_id res chain seq x y z
N MET A 1 6.10 -6.27 2.33
CA MET A 1 5.55 -7.03 3.48
C MET A 1 6.55 -7.20 4.60
N LYS A 2 7.71 -7.87 4.39
CA LYS A 2 8.74 -8.09 5.42
C LYS A 2 9.12 -6.82 6.20
N LYS A 3 9.55 -5.74 5.51
CA LYS A 3 9.92 -4.46 6.13
C LYS A 3 8.84 -3.88 7.05
N VAL A 4 7.56 -4.01 6.65
CA VAL A 4 6.43 -3.51 7.45
C VAL A 4 6.24 -4.36 8.71
N ILE A 5 6.35 -5.69 8.60
CA ILE A 5 6.26 -6.59 9.75
C ILE A 5 7.43 -6.34 10.72
N ASP A 6 8.64 -6.20 10.19
CA ASP A 6 9.84 -5.90 10.98
C ASP A 6 9.67 -4.56 11.72
N HIS A 7 9.15 -3.54 11.03
CA HIS A 7 8.82 -2.23 11.64
C HIS A 7 7.75 -2.34 12.74
N MET A 8 6.63 -3.01 12.47
CA MET A 8 5.57 -3.22 13.48
C MET A 8 6.09 -3.98 14.71
N THR A 9 6.95 -4.97 14.49
CA THR A 9 7.57 -5.75 15.57
C THR A 9 8.54 -4.88 16.38
N GLY A 10 9.38 -4.08 15.71
CA GLY A 10 10.29 -3.12 16.35
C GLY A 10 9.56 -2.03 17.14
N ALA A 11 8.37 -1.63 16.69
CA ALA A 11 7.49 -0.68 17.37
C ALA A 11 6.67 -1.29 18.53
N GLY A 12 6.86 -2.58 18.84
CA GLY A 12 6.19 -3.25 19.96
C GLY A 12 4.68 -3.49 19.76
N LYS A 13 4.22 -3.58 18.50
CA LYS A 13 2.80 -3.87 18.21
C LYS A 13 2.43 -5.29 18.70
N PRO A 14 1.20 -5.49 19.21
CA PRO A 14 0.75 -6.81 19.65
C PRO A 14 0.82 -7.85 18.52
N GLU A 15 1.19 -9.09 18.85
CA GLU A 15 1.31 -10.17 17.86
C GLU A 15 -0.02 -10.42 17.13
N ALA A 16 -1.15 -10.28 17.83
CA ALA A 16 -2.49 -10.39 17.23
C ALA A 16 -2.70 -9.36 16.10
N GLU A 17 -2.25 -8.11 16.29
CA GLU A 17 -2.35 -7.04 15.27
C GLU A 17 -1.45 -7.34 14.06
N ILE A 18 -0.23 -7.84 14.30
CA ILE A 18 0.69 -8.23 13.23
C ILE A 18 0.10 -9.39 12.41
N ASN A 19 -0.50 -10.38 13.05
CA ASN A 19 -1.12 -11.52 12.39
C ASN A 19 -2.37 -11.13 11.60
N GLU A 20 -3.19 -10.22 12.15
CA GLU A 20 -4.32 -9.65 11.44
C GLU A 20 -3.87 -8.87 10.20
N PHE A 21 -2.83 -8.05 10.32
CA PHE A 21 -2.24 -7.33 9.19
C PHE A 21 -1.77 -8.29 8.09
N LYS A 22 -0.98 -9.32 8.45
CA LYS A 22 -0.50 -10.35 7.49
C LYS A 22 -1.64 -10.97 6.70
N LYS A 23 -2.72 -11.36 7.38
CA LYS A 23 -3.90 -11.95 6.75
C LYS A 23 -4.59 -10.98 5.79
N LYS A 24 -4.84 -9.75 6.23
CA LYS A 24 -5.52 -8.71 5.44
C LYS A 24 -4.70 -8.31 4.22
N ILE A 25 -3.40 -8.06 4.39
CA ILE A 25 -2.54 -7.61 3.30
C ILE A 25 -2.34 -8.69 2.24
N GLN A 26 -2.25 -9.97 2.63
CA GLN A 26 -2.14 -11.06 1.68
C GLN A 26 -3.38 -11.17 0.78
N ALA A 27 -4.57 -11.15 1.36
CA ALA A 27 -5.82 -11.19 0.60
C ALA A 27 -5.94 -9.98 -0.35
N TRP A 28 -5.56 -8.79 0.13
CA TRP A 28 -5.60 -7.56 -0.66
C TRP A 28 -4.61 -7.58 -1.83
N VAL A 29 -3.36 -7.99 -1.60
CA VAL A 29 -2.33 -8.10 -2.66
C VAL A 29 -2.73 -9.12 -3.71
N VAL A 30 -3.25 -10.29 -3.31
CA VAL A 30 -3.74 -11.30 -4.26
C VAL A 30 -4.87 -10.73 -5.12
N GLY A 31 -5.79 -9.97 -4.52
CA GLY A 31 -6.87 -9.31 -5.26
C GLY A 31 -6.37 -8.25 -6.26
N LEU A 32 -5.33 -7.49 -5.90
CA LEU A 32 -4.72 -6.50 -6.81
C LEU A 32 -3.93 -7.14 -7.96
N LEU A 33 -3.23 -8.25 -7.70
CA LEU A 33 -2.44 -8.97 -8.69
C LEU A 33 -3.28 -9.88 -9.59
N ALA A 34 -4.59 -9.95 -9.38
CA ALA A 34 -5.49 -10.62 -10.30
C ALA A 34 -5.32 -10.01 -11.71
N LYS A 35 -5.12 -10.85 -12.72
CA LYS A 35 -4.65 -10.47 -14.06
C LYS A 35 -5.42 -9.31 -14.69
N ASP A 36 -6.74 -9.28 -14.52
CA ASP A 36 -7.59 -8.25 -15.11
C ASP A 36 -7.53 -6.94 -14.33
N LYS A 37 -7.43 -7.01 -12.99
CA LYS A 37 -7.30 -5.84 -12.13
C LYS A 37 -5.91 -5.20 -12.29
N PHE A 38 -4.85 -6.00 -12.29
CA PHE A 38 -3.47 -5.49 -12.37
C PHE A 38 -3.22 -4.61 -13.60
N LYS A 39 -3.86 -4.92 -14.74
CA LYS A 39 -3.71 -4.16 -15.99
C LYS A 39 -4.29 -2.75 -15.95
N THR A 40 -5.25 -2.48 -15.06
CA THR A 40 -5.90 -1.17 -14.94
C THR A 40 -5.28 -0.31 -13.83
N LEU A 41 -4.33 -0.87 -13.06
CA LEU A 41 -3.64 -0.16 -12.00
C LEU A 41 -2.48 0.66 -12.57
N SER A 42 -2.32 1.86 -12.02
CA SER A 42 -1.12 2.69 -12.24
C SER A 42 -0.27 2.70 -10.98
N PHE A 43 1.05 2.58 -11.15
CA PHE A 43 2.02 2.58 -10.06
C PHE A 43 2.87 3.85 -10.13
N TYR A 44 2.95 4.57 -9.02
CA TYR A 44 3.70 5.81 -8.90
C TYR A 44 4.73 5.72 -7.79
N VAL A 45 5.85 6.41 -7.94
CA VAL A 45 6.90 6.52 -6.92
C VAL A 45 7.17 7.99 -6.63
N GLY A 46 7.66 8.28 -5.42
CA GLY A 46 8.07 9.65 -5.07
C GLY A 46 9.27 10.12 -5.89
N GLU A 47 9.38 11.44 -6.09
CA GLU A 47 10.45 12.09 -6.87
C GLU A 47 11.85 11.61 -6.49
N ARG A 48 12.17 11.60 -5.19
CA ARG A 48 13.49 11.15 -4.71
C ARG A 48 13.81 9.72 -5.13
N GLN A 49 12.82 8.82 -5.12
CA GLN A 49 13.01 7.44 -5.58
C GLN A 49 13.16 7.39 -7.10
N ALA A 50 12.40 8.19 -7.85
CA ALA A 50 12.55 8.30 -9.30
C ALA A 50 13.95 8.81 -9.71
N GLU A 51 14.53 9.70 -8.91
CA GLU A 51 15.91 10.20 -9.04
C GLU A 51 16.98 9.20 -8.57
N GLY A 52 16.60 8.02 -8.10
CA GLY A 52 17.52 6.97 -7.67
C GLY A 52 18.00 7.07 -6.22
N ASN A 53 17.40 7.92 -5.38
CA ASN A 53 17.76 8.07 -3.97
C ASN A 53 17.18 6.93 -3.09
N GLY A 54 17.54 5.69 -3.41
CA GLY A 54 17.22 4.51 -2.60
C GLY A 54 15.81 3.94 -2.82
N GLU A 55 15.32 3.23 -1.80
CA GLU A 55 14.03 2.57 -1.82
C GLU A 55 12.96 3.46 -1.18
N GLY A 56 11.96 3.86 -1.96
CA GLY A 56 10.84 4.67 -1.49
C GLY A 56 9.50 3.93 -1.57
N GLN A 57 8.43 4.69 -1.40
CA GLN A 57 7.07 4.18 -1.48
C GLN A 57 6.60 4.03 -2.93
N VAL A 58 5.99 2.88 -3.22
CA VAL A 58 5.18 2.67 -4.43
C VAL A 58 3.71 2.90 -4.07
N CYS A 59 3.10 3.89 -4.69
CA CYS A 59 1.69 4.23 -4.59
C CYS A 59 0.91 3.53 -5.71
N ILE A 60 -0.32 3.08 -5.39
CA ILE A 60 -1.20 2.43 -6.35
C ILE A 60 -2.38 3.36 -6.62
N VAL A 61 -2.67 3.62 -7.89
CA VAL A 61 -3.86 4.37 -8.31
C VAL A 61 -4.75 3.46 -9.13
N GLU A 62 -6.03 3.44 -8.77
CA GLU A 62 -7.07 2.75 -9.53
C GLU A 62 -8.22 3.70 -9.82
N TYR A 63 -8.77 3.64 -11.03
CA TYR A 63 -9.97 4.40 -11.37
C TYR A 63 -11.20 3.65 -10.84
N ARG A 64 -12.05 4.36 -10.10
CA ARG A 64 -13.30 3.83 -9.54
C ARG A 64 -14.46 4.69 -9.97
N ASP A 65 -15.60 4.05 -10.23
CA ASP A 65 -16.87 4.75 -10.37
C ASP A 65 -17.34 5.23 -8.98
N VAL A 66 -17.53 6.54 -8.86
CA VAL A 66 -18.17 7.18 -7.72
C VAL A 66 -19.29 8.05 -8.29
N ASP A 67 -20.53 7.63 -8.05
CA ASP A 67 -21.74 8.32 -8.51
C ASP A 67 -21.79 8.55 -10.04
N GLY A 68 -21.30 7.58 -10.83
CA GLY A 68 -21.28 7.63 -12.30
C GLY A 68 -20.10 8.41 -12.90
N GLU A 69 -19.17 8.89 -12.06
CA GLU A 69 -17.93 9.53 -12.49
C GLU A 69 -16.73 8.62 -12.21
N GLU A 70 -15.89 8.41 -13.22
CA GLU A 70 -14.67 7.63 -13.08
C GLU A 70 -13.55 8.49 -12.47
N VAL A 71 -13.25 8.27 -11.19
CA VAL A 71 -12.28 9.08 -10.44
C VAL A 71 -11.02 8.28 -10.06
N PRO A 72 -9.82 8.89 -10.15
CA PRO A 72 -8.59 8.25 -9.72
C PRO A 72 -8.56 8.15 -8.18
N THR A 73 -8.45 6.92 -7.69
CA THR A 73 -8.41 6.60 -6.25
C THR A 73 -7.02 6.14 -5.86
N LEU A 74 -6.39 6.89 -4.95
CA LEU A 74 -5.11 6.53 -4.36
C LEU A 74 -5.28 5.46 -3.27
N LEU A 75 -4.53 4.37 -3.37
CA LEU A 75 -4.52 3.26 -2.43
C LEU A 75 -3.17 3.19 -1.74
N LEU A 76 -3.19 3.34 -0.40
CA LEU A 76 -2.01 3.19 0.45
C LEU A 76 -2.28 2.16 1.55
N VAL A 77 -1.23 1.49 2.01
CA VAL A 77 -1.30 0.53 3.11
C VAL A 77 -1.01 1.28 4.41
N LYS A 78 -2.01 1.40 5.29
CA LYS A 78 -1.90 2.16 6.55
C LYS A 78 -0.71 1.72 7.41
N GLN A 79 -0.49 0.41 7.57
CA GLN A 79 0.64 -0.11 8.36
C GLN A 79 2.02 0.17 7.72
N ALA A 80 2.06 0.59 6.46
CA ALA A 80 3.28 0.99 5.75
C ALA A 80 3.49 2.51 5.74
N LEU A 81 2.71 3.26 6.52
CA LEU A 81 2.75 4.72 6.61
C LEU A 81 2.90 5.15 8.07
N GLU A 82 3.66 6.21 8.28
CA GLU A 82 3.67 6.99 9.51
C GLU A 82 3.00 8.33 9.23
N GLU A 83 2.11 8.76 10.12
CA GLU A 83 1.41 10.05 10.04
C GLU A 83 1.93 10.95 11.15
N GLU A 84 2.43 12.12 10.76
CA GLU A 84 2.81 13.17 11.70
C GLU A 84 1.75 14.28 11.65
N LYS A 85 1.21 14.64 12.82
CA LYS A 85 0.24 15.74 12.93
C LYS A 85 1.00 17.04 13.17
N CYS A 86 0.77 18.00 12.28
CA CYS A 86 1.25 19.38 12.42
C CYS A 86 0.26 20.23 13.20
#